data_AF-A0A844II97-F1
#
_entry.id   AF-A0A844II97-F1
#
_cell.length_a   1.000
_cell.length_b   1.000
_cell.length_c   1.000
_cell.angle_alpha   90.00
_cell.angle_beta   90.00
_cell.angle_gamma   90.00
#
_symmetry.space_group_name_H-M   'P 1'
#
loop_
_entity.id
_entity.type
_entity.pdbx_description
1 polymer ?
#
loop_
_entity_poly.entity_id
_entity_poly.type
_entity_poly.pdbx_seq_one_letter_code
_entity_poly.pdbx_strand_id
1 'polypeptide(L)'
;MVIKIAEISKDIDTLTEEAQILLLDFIQLLKKRYPKPENQHIENEITFSSTQKPKPHPLDTFLEKHGAWEDERTAAEIVKEIYDSRTISNYDISL
;
A
#
# COMPACT_ATOMS: atom_id res chain seq x y z
N MET A 1 14.95 -1.30 -9.04
CA MET A 1 15.91 -1.82 -8.05
C MET A 1 16.11 -3.30 -8.36
N VAL A 2 17.30 -3.73 -8.80
CA VAL A 2 17.55 -5.13 -9.15
C VAL A 2 17.96 -5.86 -7.87
N ILE A 3 17.10 -6.74 -7.37
CA ILE A 3 17.40 -7.56 -6.20
C ILE A 3 18.28 -8.73 -6.65
N LYS A 4 19.52 -8.77 -6.20
CA LYS A 4 20.46 -9.86 -6.53
C LYS A 4 20.28 -11.01 -5.55
N ILE A 5 19.43 -11.97 -5.92
CA ILE A 5 19.08 -13.13 -5.08
C ILE A 5 20.30 -13.93 -4.63
N ALA A 6 21.33 -14.03 -5.48
CA ALA A 6 22.57 -14.75 -5.16
C ALA A 6 23.37 -14.12 -4.00
N GLU A 7 23.35 -12.80 -3.87
CA GLU A 7 24.02 -12.11 -2.75
C GLU A 7 23.24 -12.35 -1.45
N ILE A 8 21.90 -12.30 -1.51
CA ILE A 8 21.03 -12.55 -0.34
C ILE A 8 21.17 -13.98 0.19
N SER A 9 21.24 -14.98 -0.69
CA SER A 9 21.44 -16.38 -0.26
C SER A 9 22.75 -16.53 0.52
N LYS A 10 23.83 -15.94 -0.02
CA LYS A 10 25.15 -15.98 0.62
C LYS A 10 25.12 -15.31 1.98
N ASP A 11 24.43 -14.18 2.10
CA ASP A 11 24.31 -13.47 3.38
C ASP A 11 23.53 -14.31 4.40
N ILE A 12 22.45 -14.98 4.00
CA ILE A 12 21.67 -15.88 4.88
C ILE A 12 22.54 -17.05 5.36
N ASP A 13 23.35 -17.64 4.49
CA ASP A 13 24.25 -18.74 4.87
C ASP A 13 25.36 -18.30 5.83
N THR A 14 25.68 -17.00 5.88
CA THR A 14 26.64 -16.43 6.84
C THR A 14 26.02 -16.06 8.21
N LEU A 15 24.68 -16.10 8.35
CA LEU A 15 24.02 -15.88 9.63
C LEU A 15 24.20 -17.08 10.57
N THR A 16 24.15 -16.83 11.87
CA THR A 16 24.13 -17.91 12.88
C THR A 16 22.80 -18.67 12.85
N GLU A 17 22.81 -19.92 13.35
CA GLU A 17 21.64 -20.81 13.34
C GLU A 17 20.43 -20.17 14.03
N GLU A 18 20.63 -19.48 15.15
CA GLU A 18 19.54 -18.80 15.87
C GLU A 18 18.92 -17.67 15.06
N ALA A 19 19.74 -16.92 14.31
CA ALA A 19 19.27 -15.82 13.47
C ALA A 19 18.50 -16.35 12.24
N GLN A 20 18.92 -17.48 11.68
CA GLN A 20 18.18 -18.15 10.61
C GLN A 20 16.80 -18.65 11.09
N ILE A 21 16.74 -19.21 12.29
CA ILE A 21 15.47 -19.65 12.91
C ILE A 21 14.54 -18.47 13.18
N LEU A 22 15.04 -17.36 13.72
CA LEU A 22 14.25 -16.14 13.93
C LEU A 22 13.70 -15.56 12.62
N LEU A 23 14.52 -15.59 11.55
CA LEU A 23 14.10 -15.13 10.23
C LEU A 23 12.98 -16.02 9.67
N LEU A 24 13.05 -17.34 9.89
CA LEU A 24 12.00 -18.27 9.52
C LEU A 24 10.69 -17.99 10.28
N ASP A 25 10.77 -17.80 11.60
CA ASP A 25 9.60 -17.50 12.44
C ASP A 25 8.96 -16.16 12.05
N PHE A 26 9.78 -15.15 11.77
CA PHE A 26 9.31 -13.86 11.27
C PHE A 26 8.58 -13.98 9.92
N ILE A 27 9.11 -14.76 8.98
CA ILE A 27 8.43 -15.03 7.71
C ILE A 27 7.07 -15.72 7.95
N GLN A 28 7.00 -16.67 8.87
CA GLN A 28 5.74 -17.33 9.22
C GLN A 28 4.72 -16.36 9.82
N LEU A 29 5.16 -15.47 10.72
CA LEU A 29 4.34 -14.42 11.31
C LEU A 29 3.78 -13.48 10.24
N LEU A 30 4.62 -13.08 9.27
CA LEU A 30 4.19 -12.24 8.16
C LEU A 30 3.18 -12.95 7.28
N LYS A 31 3.40 -14.22 6.94
CA LYS A 31 2.42 -15.03 6.19
C LYS A 31 1.07 -15.13 6.90
N LYS A 32 1.07 -15.23 8.22
CA LYS A 32 -0.15 -15.28 9.04
C LYS A 32 -0.90 -13.94 9.08
N ARG A 33 -0.17 -12.83 9.19
CA ARG A 33 -0.78 -11.48 9.27
C ARG A 33 -1.22 -10.93 7.92
N TYR A 34 -0.54 -11.34 6.85
CA TYR A 34 -0.83 -10.90 5.48
C TYR A 34 -1.12 -12.13 4.60
N PRO A 35 -2.25 -12.84 4.82
CA PRO A 35 -2.67 -13.91 3.93
C PRO A 35 -2.89 -13.30 2.54
N LYS A 36 -2.16 -13.80 1.53
CA LYS A 36 -2.33 -13.35 0.15
C LYS A 36 -3.78 -13.65 -0.27
N PRO A 37 -4.52 -12.69 -0.85
CA PRO A 37 -5.77 -13.01 -1.52
C PRO A 37 -5.51 -13.97 -2.68
N GLU A 38 -6.37 -14.97 -2.87
CA GLU A 38 -6.26 -16.13 -3.79
C GLU A 38 -5.94 -15.83 -5.28
N ASN A 39 -5.74 -14.57 -5.66
CA ASN A 39 -5.46 -14.14 -7.03
C ASN A 39 -3.97 -13.90 -7.35
N GLN A 40 -3.05 -14.29 -6.47
CA GLN A 40 -1.61 -14.25 -6.76
C GLN A 40 -1.02 -15.64 -6.58
N HIS A 41 -1.41 -16.52 -7.51
CA HIS A 41 -0.70 -17.75 -7.77
C HIS A 41 0.78 -17.39 -7.99
N ILE A 42 1.65 -18.08 -7.27
CA ILE A 42 3.09 -17.88 -7.32
C ILE A 42 3.56 -18.31 -8.71
N GLU A 43 3.67 -17.37 -9.64
CA GLU A 43 4.46 -17.52 -10.86
C GLU A 43 5.94 -17.45 -10.46
N ASN A 44 6.44 -18.56 -9.93
CA ASN A 44 7.86 -18.88 -9.96
C ASN A 44 8.21 -19.41 -11.35
N GLU A 45 7.89 -18.71 -12.43
CA GLU A 45 8.44 -19.00 -13.74
C GLU A 45 8.63 -17.69 -14.50
N ILE A 46 9.86 -17.53 -14.94
CA ILE A 46 10.39 -16.38 -15.68
C ILE A 46 9.67 -16.34 -17.03
N THR A 47 8.59 -15.58 -17.15
CA THR A 47 8.13 -15.09 -18.45
C THR A 47 7.48 -13.72 -18.27
N PHE A 48 8.21 -12.69 -18.68
CA PHE A 48 7.63 -11.38 -18.94
C PHE A 48 6.65 -11.50 -20.11
N SER A 49 5.41 -11.94 -19.87
CA SER A 49 4.29 -11.63 -20.77
C SER A 49 3.50 -10.48 -20.15
N SER A 50 3.90 -9.29 -20.55
CA SER A 50 3.19 -8.03 -20.38
C SER A 50 1.78 -8.13 -20.98
N THR A 51 0.80 -8.68 -20.24
CA THR A 51 -0.63 -8.60 -20.62
C THR A 51 -1.60 -8.70 -19.43
N GLN A 52 -1.18 -8.40 -18.20
CA GLN A 52 -2.15 -8.07 -17.16
C GLN A 52 -2.25 -6.56 -17.03
N LYS A 53 -3.34 -6.00 -17.56
CA LYS A 53 -3.76 -4.62 -17.31
C LYS A 53 -3.71 -4.44 -15.78
N PRO A 54 -2.88 -3.52 -15.24
CA PRO A 54 -2.87 -3.29 -13.81
C PRO A 54 -4.30 -2.96 -13.39
N LYS A 55 -4.80 -3.65 -12.35
CA LYS A 55 -6.12 -3.38 -11.80
C LYS A 55 -6.15 -1.88 -11.47
N PRO A 56 -7.07 -1.10 -12.07
CA PRO A 56 -7.06 0.35 -11.90
C PRO A 56 -7.14 0.65 -10.41
N HIS A 57 -6.30 1.58 -9.96
CA HIS A 57 -6.34 2.01 -8.57
C HIS A 57 -7.77 2.53 -8.30
N PRO A 58 -8.34 2.33 -7.10
CA PRO A 58 -9.67 2.86 -6.80
C PRO A 58 -9.80 4.37 -7.08
N LEU A 59 -8.71 5.13 -7.00
CA LEU A 59 -8.67 6.54 -7.43
C LEU A 59 -8.81 6.71 -8.94
N ASP A 60 -8.21 5.84 -9.76
CA ASP A 60 -8.34 5.88 -11.22
C ASP A 60 -9.80 5.61 -11.63
N THR A 61 -10.45 4.63 -11.00
CA THR A 61 -11.88 4.34 -11.21
C THR A 61 -12.77 5.50 -10.75
N PHE A 62 -12.40 6.17 -9.67
CA PHE A 62 -13.15 7.33 -9.16
C PHE A 62 -13.04 8.52 -10.12
N LEU A 63 -11.84 8.85 -10.59
CA LEU A 63 -11.60 9.92 -11.56
C LEU A 63 -12.26 9.64 -12.91
N GLU A 64 -12.27 8.38 -13.38
CA GLU A 64 -12.98 7.99 -14.60
C GLU A 64 -14.49 8.17 -14.46
N LYS A 65 -15.07 7.81 -13.31
CA LYS A 65 -16.51 7.88 -13.08
C LYS A 65 -17.03 9.28 -12.78
N HIS A 66 -16.28 10.07 -12.03
CA HIS A 66 -16.72 11.37 -11.49
C HIS A 66 -16.02 12.57 -12.15
N GLY A 67 -15.02 12.32 -13.01
CA GLY A 67 -14.18 13.36 -13.59
C GLY A 67 -13.18 13.94 -12.59
N ALA A 68 -12.28 14.78 -13.09
CA ALA A 68 -11.52 15.67 -12.23
C ALA A 68 -12.50 16.64 -11.55
N TRP A 69 -12.33 16.84 -10.24
CA TRP A 69 -13.11 17.83 -9.52
C TRP A 69 -12.60 19.22 -9.89
N GLU A 70 -13.21 19.81 -10.91
CA GLU A 70 -12.93 21.18 -11.34
C GLU A 70 -13.72 22.13 -10.43
N ASP A 71 -13.03 22.70 -9.45
CA ASP A 71 -13.56 23.80 -8.63
C ASP A 71 -13.08 25.12 -9.24
N GLU A 72 -14.02 25.95 -9.70
CA GLU A 72 -13.72 27.27 -10.28
C GLU A 72 -13.24 28.28 -9.22
N ARG A 73 -13.39 27.96 -7.93
CA ARG A 73 -13.06 28.84 -6.82
C ARG A 73 -11.56 28.86 -6.55
N THR A 74 -11.06 30.02 -6.14
CA THR A 74 -9.66 30.14 -5.73
C THR A 74 -9.44 29.40 -4.40
N ALA A 75 -8.24 28.87 -4.18
CA ALA A 75 -7.88 28.22 -2.91
C ALA A 75 -8.22 29.08 -1.68
N ALA A 76 -8.11 30.41 -1.77
CA ALA A 76 -8.49 31.34 -0.71
C ALA A 76 -9.99 31.33 -0.39
N GLU A 77 -10.86 31.19 -1.40
CA GLU A 77 -12.31 31.15 -1.23
C GLU A 77 -12.75 29.84 -0.60
N ILE A 78 -12.14 28.72 -1.00
CA ILE A 78 -12.36 27.39 -0.40
C ILE A 78 -11.97 27.42 1.08
N VAL A 79 -10.78 27.95 1.39
CA VAL A 79 -10.32 28.07 2.78
C VAL A 79 -11.30 28.93 3.58
N LYS A 80 -11.73 30.07 3.03
CA LYS A 80 -12.69 30.96 3.68
C LYS A 80 -14.03 30.26 3.97
N GLU A 81 -14.59 29.54 2.99
CA GLU A 81 -15.83 28.78 3.15
C GLU A 81 -15.71 27.71 4.23
N ILE A 82 -14.59 26.98 4.30
CA ILE A 82 -14.35 25.98 5.34
C ILE A 82 -14.34 26.62 6.74
N TYR A 83 -13.71 27.79 6.89
CA TYR A 83 -13.69 28.51 8.17
C TYR A 83 -15.06 29.07 8.53
N ASP A 84 -15.80 29.62 7.55
CA ASP A 84 -17.14 30.14 7.75
C ASP A 84 -18.15 29.02 8.07
N SER A 85 -17.95 27.82 7.49
CA SER A 85 -18.81 26.65 7.68
C SER A 85 -18.44 25.81 8.90
N ARG A 86 -17.33 26.10 9.59
CA ARG A 86 -17.00 25.43 10.85
C ARG A 86 -18.03 25.83 11.89
N THR A 87 -18.97 24.93 12.15
CA THR A 87 -19.70 24.94 13.40
C THR A 87 -18.77 24.41 14.49
N ILE A 88 -18.68 25.12 15.61
CA ILE A 88 -18.01 24.58 16.80
C ILE A 88 -18.86 23.39 17.23
N SER A 89 -18.32 22.18 17.07
CA SER A 89 -18.95 20.97 17.57
C SER A 89 -19.04 21.09 19.08
N ASN A 90 -20.27 21.24 19.61
CA ASN A 90 -20.52 21.44 21.04
C ASN A 90 -20.53 20.12 21.82
N TYR A 91 -19.76 19.12 21.36
CA TYR A 91 -19.56 17.90 22.15
C TYR A 91 -18.51 18.21 23.21
N ASP A 92 -18.98 18.48 24.43
CA ASP A 92 -18.16 18.40 25.63
C ASP A 92 -17.56 16.99 25.69
N ILE A 93 -16.30 16.87 25.27
CA ILE A 93 -15.53 15.64 25.43
C ILE A 93 -15.12 15.63 26.90
N SER A 94 -15.96 15.03 27.76
CA SER A 94 -15.61 14.78 29.15
C SER A 94 -14.35 13.91 29.20
N LEU A 95 -13.26 14.49 29.71
CA LEU A 95 -11.95 13.87 29.88
C LEU A 95 -11.93 12.87 31.03
#